data_AF-X1ND52-F1
#
_entry.id   AF-X1ND52-F1
#
_cell.length_a   1.000
_cell.length_b   1.000
_cell.length_c   1.000
_cell.angle_alpha   90.00
_cell.angle_beta   90.00
_cell.angle_gamma   90.00
#
_symmetry.space_group_name_H-M   'P 1'
#
loop_
_entity.id
_entity.type
_entity.pdbx_description
1 polymer ?
#
loop_
_entity_poly.entity_id
_entity_poly.type
_entity_poly.pdbx_seq_one_letter_code
_entity_poly.pdbx_strand_id
1 'polypeptide(L)'
;MAKVSYALPKATRVSILIYDVNGRRVKTLVAGEMPAGYHQIGWDTRDDQAMTVPSASYFCRMQTPEYTKSQKVVITGGFSVRGEEDEEEDVGEPEETEQPEDEVDDDDKEEDPNGG
;
A
#
# COMPACT_ATOMS: atom_id res chain seq x y z
N MET A 1 8.40 -11.84 -3.45
CA MET A 1 7.34 -12.70 -2.91
C MET A 1 7.90 -14.11 -2.68
N ALA A 2 7.71 -14.68 -1.49
CA ALA A 2 8.07 -16.05 -1.15
C ALA A 2 6.82 -16.94 -1.10
N LYS A 3 6.96 -18.22 -1.45
CA LYS A 3 5.88 -19.22 -1.36
C LYS A 3 6.18 -20.19 -0.22
N VAL A 4 5.18 -20.46 0.61
CA VAL A 4 5.25 -21.45 1.69
C VAL A 4 4.19 -22.51 1.42
N SER A 5 4.63 -23.75 1.26
CA SER A 5 3.76 -24.90 1.05
C SER A 5 3.84 -25.84 2.25
N TYR A 6 2.70 -26.34 2.71
CA TYR A 6 2.61 -27.26 3.84
C TYR A 6 1.46 -28.24 3.66
N ALA A 7 1.52 -29.35 4.38
CA ALA A 7 0.50 -30.39 4.36
C ALA A 7 0.06 -30.71 5.78
N LEU A 8 -1.23 -30.94 5.95
CA LEU A 8 -1.85 -31.34 7.21
C LEU A 8 -2.48 -32.72 7.05
N PRO A 9 -2.10 -33.73 7.85
CA PRO A 9 -2.69 -35.07 7.77
C PRO A 9 -4.13 -35.13 8.32
N LYS A 10 -4.49 -34.17 9.17
CA LYS A 10 -5.82 -34.01 9.78
C LYS A 10 -6.12 -32.52 9.97
N ALA A 11 -7.40 -32.18 10.11
CA ALA A 11 -7.79 -30.82 10.46
C ALA A 11 -7.23 -30.46 11.86
N THR A 12 -6.56 -29.33 11.97
CA THR A 12 -5.89 -28.94 13.23
C THR A 12 -5.61 -27.45 13.29
N ARG A 13 -5.43 -26.94 14.53
CA ARG A 13 -4.90 -25.62 14.78
C ARG A 13 -3.48 -25.52 14.26
N VAL A 14 -3.23 -24.59 13.35
CA VAL A 14 -1.90 -24.29 12.84
C VAL A 14 -1.59 -22.80 13.00
N SER A 15 -0.35 -22.51 13.35
CA SER A 15 0.23 -21.18 13.22
C SER A 15 1.44 -21.22 12.30
N ILE A 16 1.50 -20.31 11.35
CA ILE A 16 2.65 -20.12 10.46
C ILE A 16 3.10 -18.68 10.60
N LEU A 17 4.29 -18.50 11.17
CA LEU A 17 4.82 -17.19 11.52
C LEU A 17 6.21 -17.01 10.93
N ILE A 18 6.54 -15.77 10.58
CA ILE A 18 7.87 -15.35 10.16
C ILE A 18 8.57 -14.68 11.34
N TYR A 19 9.83 -15.05 11.56
CA TYR A 19 10.72 -14.47 12.57
C TYR A 19 11.98 -13.93 11.93
N ASP A 20 12.55 -12.86 12.49
CA ASP A 20 13.92 -12.44 12.18
C ASP A 20 14.95 -13.30 12.95
N VAL A 21 16.25 -13.05 12.70
CA VAL A 21 17.34 -13.80 13.35
C VAL A 21 17.41 -13.63 14.86
N ASN A 22 16.79 -12.57 15.40
CA ASN A 22 16.72 -12.31 16.84
C ASN A 22 15.50 -12.99 17.48
N GLY A 23 14.71 -13.75 16.69
CA GLY A 23 13.50 -14.41 17.16
C GLY A 23 12.31 -13.47 17.34
N ARG A 24 12.39 -12.21 16.87
CA ARG A 24 11.25 -11.30 16.89
C ARG A 24 10.28 -11.71 15.77
N ARG A 25 8.99 -11.77 16.10
CA ARG A 25 7.93 -12.07 15.13
C ARG A 25 7.79 -10.87 14.16
N VAL A 26 7.86 -11.17 12.88
CA VAL A 26 7.78 -10.19 11.78
C VAL A 26 6.40 -10.21 11.14
N LYS A 27 5.86 -11.40 10.87
CA LYS A 27 4.57 -11.58 10.20
C LYS A 27 3.85 -12.81 10.73
N THR A 28 2.54 -12.74 10.86
CA THR A 28 1.68 -13.92 10.99
C THR A 28 1.05 -14.24 9.63
N LEU A 29 1.37 -15.39 9.05
CA LEU A 29 0.79 -15.81 7.77
C LEU A 29 -0.50 -16.62 7.95
N VAL A 30 -0.54 -17.47 8.97
CA VAL A 30 -1.71 -18.27 9.34
C VAL A 30 -1.80 -18.35 10.86
N ALA A 31 -3.01 -18.24 11.41
CA ALA A 31 -3.30 -18.48 12.82
C ALA A 31 -4.76 -18.95 12.97
N GLY A 32 -4.99 -20.25 12.81
CA GLY A 32 -6.35 -20.77 12.62
C GLY A 32 -6.47 -22.28 12.71
N GLU A 33 -7.70 -22.77 12.78
CA GLU A 33 -8.00 -24.15 12.40
C GLU A 33 -7.91 -24.25 10.87
N MET A 34 -7.16 -25.23 10.36
CA MET A 34 -7.04 -25.48 8.93
C MET A 34 -7.46 -26.92 8.64
N PRO A 35 -8.16 -27.18 7.52
CA PRO A 35 -8.57 -28.53 7.15
C PRO A 35 -7.37 -29.39 6.75
N ALA A 36 -7.56 -30.71 6.80
CA ALA A 36 -6.58 -31.65 6.26
C ALA A 36 -6.34 -31.38 4.76
N GLY A 37 -5.13 -31.65 4.29
CA GLY A 37 -4.74 -31.48 2.88
C GLY A 37 -3.51 -30.61 2.68
N TYR A 38 -3.26 -30.30 1.41
CA TYR A 38 -2.14 -29.45 0.97
C TYR A 38 -2.57 -28.00 0.89
N HIS A 39 -1.71 -27.13 1.40
CA HIS A 39 -1.94 -25.69 1.47
C HIS A 39 -0.74 -24.94 0.93
N GLN A 40 -1.00 -23.80 0.31
CA GLN A 40 0.04 -22.90 -0.16
C GLN A 40 -0.34 -21.47 0.20
N ILE A 41 0.61 -20.73 0.78
CA ILE A 41 0.45 -19.34 1.15
C ILE A 41 1.61 -18.51 0.59
N GLY A 42 1.30 -17.29 0.18
CA GLY A 42 2.29 -16.31 -0.26
C GLY A 42 2.69 -15.40 0.88
N TRP A 43 3.98 -15.10 0.98
CA TRP A 43 4.47 -13.97 1.76
C TRP A 43 5.03 -12.90 0.81
N ASP A 44 4.48 -11.70 0.90
CA ASP A 44 4.80 -10.52 0.10
C ASP A 44 6.05 -9.78 0.59
N THR A 45 6.83 -10.38 1.50
CA THR A 45 8.03 -9.77 2.11
C THR A 45 7.74 -8.49 2.90
N ARG A 46 6.52 -8.36 3.42
CA ARG A 46 6.13 -7.28 4.34
C ARG A 46 5.89 -7.81 5.75
N ASP A 47 6.03 -6.96 6.75
CA ASP A 47 5.72 -7.28 8.14
C ASP A 47 4.21 -7.10 8.46
N ASP A 48 3.83 -7.30 9.73
CA ASP A 48 2.45 -7.10 10.19
C ASP A 48 1.96 -5.64 10.04
N GLN A 49 2.85 -4.66 9.90
CA GLN A 49 2.56 -3.24 9.64
C GLN A 49 2.56 -2.90 8.14
N ALA A 50 2.62 -3.89 7.26
CA ALA A 50 2.70 -3.75 5.81
C ALA A 50 3.97 -3.03 5.30
N MET A 51 5.01 -2.93 6.14
CA MET A 51 6.31 -2.37 5.75
C MET A 51 7.19 -3.45 5.13
N THR A 52 7.93 -3.11 4.07
CA THR A 52 8.88 -4.03 3.43
C THR A 52 9.98 -4.40 4.41
N VAL A 53 10.25 -5.70 4.53
CA VAL A 53 11.33 -6.19 5.40
C VAL A 53 12.69 -6.06 4.69
N PRO A 54 13.78 -5.80 5.42
CA PRO A 54 15.11 -5.69 4.83
C PRO A 54 15.60 -7.01 4.21
N SER A 55 16.58 -6.90 3.31
CA SER A 55 17.30 -8.04 2.77
C SER A 55 18.08 -8.75 3.88
N ALA A 56 17.58 -9.89 4.35
CA ALA A 56 18.17 -10.63 5.45
C ALA A 56 17.70 -12.10 5.45
N SER A 57 18.25 -12.88 6.39
CA SER A 57 17.71 -14.20 6.71
C SER A 57 16.53 -14.07 7.69
N TYR A 58 15.49 -14.84 7.43
CA TYR A 58 14.30 -14.98 8.25
C TYR A 58 14.02 -16.47 8.49
N PHE A 59 13.16 -16.77 9.46
CA PHE A 59 12.71 -18.12 9.74
C PHE A 59 11.19 -18.20 9.62
N CYS A 60 10.71 -19.04 8.72
CA CYS A 60 9.31 -19.43 8.65
C CYS A 60 9.10 -20.63 9.58
N ARG A 61 8.26 -20.47 10.60
CA ARG A 61 7.95 -21.51 11.58
C ARG A 61 6.49 -21.90 11.49
N MET A 62 6.24 -23.18 11.23
CA MET A 62 4.94 -23.83 11.34
C MET A 62 4.84 -24.52 12.69
N GLN A 63 3.73 -24.31 13.40
CA GLN A 63 3.44 -24.96 14.68
C GLN A 63 2.01 -25.51 14.66
N THR A 64 1.87 -26.71 15.17
CA THR A 64 0.62 -27.42 15.48
C THR A 64 0.79 -28.05 16.87
N PRO A 65 -0.26 -28.62 17.50
CA PRO A 65 -0.12 -29.27 18.80
C PRO A 65 0.92 -30.40 18.83
N GLU A 66 1.11 -31.11 17.70
CA GLU A 66 1.95 -32.32 17.63
C GLU A 66 3.26 -32.11 16.86
N TYR A 67 3.41 -30.97 16.16
CA TYR A 67 4.51 -30.75 15.24
C TYR A 67 4.94 -29.29 15.19
N THR A 68 6.25 -29.05 15.25
CA THR A 68 6.86 -27.76 14.97
C THR A 68 8.01 -27.94 13.98
N LYS A 69 8.03 -27.12 12.93
CA LYS A 69 9.14 -27.06 11.96
C LYS A 69 9.46 -25.62 11.61
N SER A 70 10.76 -25.34 11.54
CA SER A 70 11.28 -24.06 11.09
C SER A 70 12.08 -24.24 9.82
N GLN A 71 11.94 -23.31 8.87
CA GLN A 71 12.70 -23.27 7.64
C GLN A 71 13.26 -21.88 7.42
N LYS A 72 14.55 -21.81 7.10
CA LYS A 72 15.20 -20.53 6.78
C LYS A 72 14.68 -20.02 5.44
N VAL A 73 14.35 -18.74 5.39
CA VAL A 73 13.98 -17.98 4.20
C VAL A 73 15.01 -16.87 4.03
N VAL A 74 15.54 -16.71 2.83
CA VAL A 74 16.47 -15.61 2.52
C VAL A 74 15.73 -14.61 1.66
N ILE A 75 15.65 -13.37 2.14
CA ILE A 75 15.08 -12.26 1.40
C ILE A 75 16.24 -11.45 0.83
N THR A 76 16.22 -11.27 -0.48
CA THR A 76 17.13 -10.39 -1.21
C THR A 76 16.28 -9.39 -1.97
N GLY A 77 16.29 -8.14 -1.54
CA GLY A 77 15.74 -7.01 -2.29
C GLY A 77 16.79 -6.40 -3.22
N GLY A 78 16.33 -5.80 -4.32
CA GLY A 78 17.13 -4.89 -5.13
C GLY A 78 17.28 -3.56 -4.41
N PHE A 79 18.46 -2.94 -4.53
CA PHE A 79 18.68 -1.56 -4.10
C PHE A 79 17.67 -0.66 -4.84
N SER A 80 16.67 -0.14 -4.14
CA SER A 80 15.94 1.03 -4.64
C SER A 80 16.83 2.22 -4.36
N VAL A 81 17.56 2.67 -5.40
CA VAL A 81 18.15 4.00 -5.39
C VAL A 81 16.96 4.92 -5.24
N ARG A 82 16.82 5.56 -4.08
CA ARG A 82 15.79 6.56 -3.86
C ARG A 82 16.12 7.67 -4.85
N GLY A 83 15.26 7.86 -5.85
CA GLY A 83 15.40 9.00 -6.77
C GLY A 83 15.46 10.26 -5.93
N GLU A 84 16.55 11.00 -6.06
CA GLU A 84 16.52 12.44 -5.87
C GLU A 84 15.38 12.95 -6.76
N GLU A 85 14.35 13.48 -6.10
CA GLU A 85 13.23 14.12 -6.76
C GLU A 85 13.80 15.46 -7.26
N ASP A 86 14.08 15.55 -8.56
CA ASP A 86 14.30 16.82 -9.24
C ASP A 86 13.07 17.69 -8.99
N GLU A 87 13.24 18.80 -8.29
CA GLU A 87 12.27 19.88 -8.19
C GLU A 87 12.07 20.46 -9.60
N GLU A 88 11.14 19.92 -10.38
CA GLU A 88 10.62 20.61 -11.55
C GLU A 88 9.76 21.78 -11.05
N GLU A 89 10.35 22.98 -11.08
CA GLU A 89 9.61 24.24 -10.96
C GLU A 89 8.62 24.36 -12.14
N ASP A 90 7.37 23.94 -11.90
CA ASP A 90 6.23 24.28 -12.75
C ASP A 90 5.76 25.69 -12.38
N VAL A 91 6.48 26.71 -12.85
CA VAL A 91 6.02 28.09 -12.84
C VAL A 91 5.67 28.49 -14.26
N GLY A 92 4.40 28.34 -14.60
CA GLY A 92 3.85 29.14 -15.69
C GLY A 92 2.47 28.71 -16.16
N GLU A 93 1.44 29.42 -15.71
CA GLU A 93 0.53 30.11 -16.63
C GLU A 93 0.16 31.49 -16.03
N PRO A 94 0.17 32.59 -16.83
CA PRO A 94 -0.28 33.90 -16.37
C PRO A 94 -1.82 33.97 -16.37
N GLU A 95 -2.38 34.50 -15.28
CA GLU A 95 -3.81 34.82 -15.20
C GLU A 95 -4.12 36.07 -16.04
N GLU A 96 -4.66 35.87 -17.25
CA GLU A 96 -5.47 36.90 -17.90
C GLU A 96 -6.92 36.72 -17.46
N THR A 97 -7.36 37.53 -16.49
CA THR A 97 -8.79 37.74 -16.23
C THR A 97 -9.18 39.10 -16.80
N GLU A 98 -9.82 39.08 -17.96
CA GLU A 98 -10.51 40.23 -18.55
C GLU A 98 -11.59 40.74 -17.57
N GLN A 99 -11.47 41.99 -17.15
CA GLN A 99 -12.55 42.75 -16.52
C GLN A 99 -13.55 43.17 -17.60
N PRO A 100 -14.85 43.21 -17.26
CA PRO A 100 -15.47 44.53 -17.24
C PRO A 100 -16.44 44.70 -16.07
N GLU A 101 -16.16 45.69 -15.23
CA GLU A 101 -17.12 46.30 -14.32
C GLU A 101 -17.18 47.79 -14.66
N ASP A 102 -17.99 48.15 -15.65
CA ASP A 102 -18.50 49.51 -15.78
C ASP A 102 -19.92 49.51 -15.22
N GLU A 103 -20.00 49.94 -13.97
CA GLU A 103 -21.22 50.23 -13.23
C GLU A 103 -21.79 51.58 -13.72
N VAL A 104 -23.09 51.54 -14.02
CA VAL A 104 -24.14 52.59 -14.06
C VAL A 104 -23.72 53.98 -13.52
N ASP A 105 -24.03 55.10 -14.15
CA ASP A 105 -25.34 55.73 -14.38
C ASP A 105 -25.04 57.08 -15.07
N ASP A 106 -25.89 57.55 -15.98
CA ASP A 106 -26.25 58.97 -15.98
C ASP A 106 -27.52 59.21 -16.81
N ASP A 107 -28.48 59.85 -16.14
CA ASP A 107 -29.61 60.63 -16.64
C ASP A 107 -29.40 61.20 -18.07
N ASP A 108 -30.43 61.14 -18.93
CA ASP A 108 -31.32 62.28 -19.14
C ASP A 108 -32.50 61.91 -20.06
N LYS A 109 -33.54 62.72 -19.96
CA LYS A 109 -34.89 62.61 -20.51
C LYS A 109 -35.02 62.88 -22.01
N GLU A 110 -36.21 62.54 -22.51
CA GLU A 110 -37.15 63.36 -23.32
C GLU A 110 -37.71 62.59 -24.54
N GLU A 111 -39.02 62.28 -24.48
CA GLU A 111 -40.11 62.75 -25.38
C GLU A 111 -40.14 61.99 -26.73
N ASP A 112 -41.25 61.53 -27.33
CA ASP A 112 -42.69 61.77 -27.27
C ASP A 112 -43.34 60.70 -28.21
N PRO A 113 -44.56 60.17 -28.00
CA PRO A 113 -45.20 59.35 -29.04
C PRO A 113 -46.48 60.00 -29.56
N ASN A 114 -46.42 60.77 -30.66
CA ASN A 114 -47.55 60.83 -31.60
C ASN A 114 -47.26 61.44 -33.00
N GLY A 115 -47.91 60.86 -34.01
CA GLY A 115 -48.18 61.44 -35.34
C GLY A 115 -47.57 60.62 -36.49
N GLY A 116 -48.30 60.11 -37.48
CA GLY A 116 -49.71 60.16 -37.87
C GLY A 116 -49.89 59.38 -39.17
#